data_AF-A0A960XVK1-F1
#
_entry.id   AF-A0A960XVK1-F1
#
_cell.length_a   1.000
_cell.length_b   1.000
_cell.length_c   1.000
_cell.angle_alpha   90.00
_cell.angle_beta   90.00
_cell.angle_gamma   90.00
#
_symmetry.space_group_name_H-M   'P 1'
#
loop_
_entity.id
_entity.type
_entity.pdbx_description
1 polymer ?
#
loop_
_entity_poly.entity_id
_entity_poly.type
_entity_poly.pdbx_seq_one_letter_code
_entity_poly.pdbx_strand_id
1 'polypeptide(L)'
;MSEAAEDLRQYYITPTYLEVMRNRARYWSEEFLQAQISQFRHTIPDYPEVLELLEGEIHRRRLNELKTRIRRLKNTDLEEMKTQQSDPDAREVIETELLIRQGTRRLPDSEENARIQ
;
A
#
# COMPACT_ATOMS: atom_id res chain seq x y z
N MET A 1 -29.36 32.97 3.28
CA MET A 1 -28.91 31.67 3.81
C MET A 1 -28.33 30.93 2.62
N SER A 2 -27.01 30.74 2.58
CA SER A 2 -26.36 29.99 1.50
C SER A 2 -26.82 28.54 1.58
N GLU A 3 -27.51 28.07 0.55
CA GLU A 3 -27.72 26.64 0.35
C GLU A 3 -26.37 25.95 0.49
N ALA A 4 -26.30 24.95 1.36
CA ALA A 4 -25.14 24.07 1.43
C ALA A 4 -24.97 23.53 0.01
N ALA A 5 -23.88 23.91 -0.67
CA ALA A 5 -23.56 23.39 -1.99
C ALA A 5 -23.65 21.87 -1.88
N GLU A 6 -24.64 21.28 -2.58
CA GLU A 6 -24.79 19.84 -2.68
C GLU A 6 -23.41 19.26 -2.97
N ASP A 7 -22.97 18.30 -2.15
CA ASP A 7 -21.65 17.74 -2.31
C ASP A 7 -21.64 16.86 -3.57
N LEU A 8 -21.36 17.50 -4.70
CA LEU A 8 -21.29 16.85 -6.01
C LEU A 8 -20.22 15.74 -6.06
N ARG A 9 -19.36 15.65 -5.02
CA ARG A 9 -18.37 14.57 -4.81
C ARG A 9 -19.01 13.18 -4.85
N GLN A 10 -20.27 13.03 -4.44
CA GLN A 10 -20.96 11.74 -4.47
C GLN A 10 -21.26 11.23 -5.90
N TYR A 11 -21.16 12.08 -6.93
CA TYR A 11 -21.58 11.72 -8.29
C TYR A 11 -20.47 11.22 -9.21
N TYR A 12 -19.18 11.52 -8.94
CA TYR A 12 -18.09 11.18 -9.86
C TYR A 12 -17.17 10.07 -9.36
N ILE A 13 -16.87 10.01 -8.05
CA ILE A 13 -15.97 9.01 -7.47
C ILE A 13 -16.75 8.22 -6.42
N THR A 14 -17.37 7.14 -6.88
CA THR A 14 -18.19 6.25 -6.05
C THR A 14 -17.35 5.10 -5.49
N PRO A 15 -17.85 4.36 -4.48
CA PRO A 15 -17.20 3.13 -4.02
C PRO A 15 -16.96 2.12 -5.16
N THR A 16 -17.92 2.00 -6.10
CA THR A 16 -17.78 1.17 -7.30
C THR A 16 -16.65 1.67 -8.20
N TYR A 17 -16.50 2.99 -8.38
CA TYR A 17 -15.38 3.56 -9.13
C TYR A 17 -14.04 3.17 -8.49
N LEU A 18 -13.91 3.33 -7.16
CA LEU A 18 -12.69 2.98 -6.43
C LEU A 18 -12.38 1.49 -6.53
N GLU A 19 -13.40 0.62 -6.48
CA GLU A 19 -13.20 -0.82 -6.67
C GLU A 19 -12.69 -1.15 -8.07
N VAL A 20 -13.29 -0.57 -9.11
CA VAL A 20 -12.84 -0.75 -10.50
C VAL A 20 -11.42 -0.22 -10.68
N MET A 21 -11.13 0.96 -10.13
CA MET A 21 -9.79 1.56 -10.17
C MET A 21 -8.76 0.66 -9.48
N ARG A 22 -9.06 0.14 -8.28
CA ARG A 22 -8.21 -0.81 -7.55
C ARG A 22 -7.92 -2.04 -8.39
N ASN A 23 -8.94 -2.61 -9.01
CA ASN A 23 -8.79 -3.80 -9.84
C ASN A 23 -7.93 -3.52 -11.08
N ARG A 24 -8.08 -2.36 -11.71
CA ARG A 24 -7.25 -1.96 -12.87
C ARG A 24 -5.80 -1.67 -12.48
N ALA A 25 -5.60 -0.95 -11.36
CA ALA A 25 -4.29 -0.57 -10.87
C ALA A 25 -3.36 -1.77 -10.66
N ARG A 26 -3.90 -2.93 -10.28
CA ARG A 26 -3.14 -4.20 -10.16
C ARG A 26 -2.44 -4.65 -11.43
N TYR A 27 -2.94 -4.26 -12.61
CA TYR A 27 -2.42 -4.67 -13.91
C TYR A 27 -1.61 -3.58 -14.63
N TRP A 28 -1.63 -2.35 -14.12
CA TRP A 28 -0.86 -1.25 -14.71
C TRP A 28 0.63 -1.35 -14.40
N SER A 29 1.48 -0.81 -15.27
CA SER A 29 2.90 -0.67 -14.97
C SER A 29 3.11 0.34 -13.84
N GLU A 30 4.24 0.24 -13.11
CA GLU A 30 4.57 1.23 -12.08
C GLU A 30 4.75 2.63 -12.69
N GLU A 31 5.36 2.73 -13.87
CA GLU A 31 5.50 3.99 -14.61
C GLU A 31 4.14 4.65 -14.88
N PHE A 32 3.15 3.84 -15.29
CA PHE A 32 1.80 4.33 -15.55
C PHE A 32 1.12 4.78 -14.26
N LEU A 33 1.25 4.01 -13.17
CA LEU A 33 0.72 4.40 -11.86
C LEU A 33 1.30 5.73 -11.37
N GLN A 34 2.61 5.92 -11.48
CA GLN A 34 3.29 7.16 -11.12
C GLN A 34 2.81 8.35 -11.96
N ALA A 35 2.64 8.14 -13.27
CA ALA A 35 2.09 9.17 -14.16
C ALA A 35 0.65 9.55 -13.76
N GLN A 36 -0.20 8.57 -13.45
CA GLN A 36 -1.58 8.82 -13.01
C GLN A 36 -1.63 9.55 -11.67
N ILE A 37 -0.81 9.17 -10.68
CA ILE A 37 -0.72 9.86 -9.38
C ILE A 37 -0.32 11.32 -9.60
N SER A 38 0.72 11.57 -10.42
CA SER A 38 1.17 12.92 -10.74
C SER A 38 0.06 13.76 -11.39
N GLN A 39 -0.65 13.18 -12.37
CA GLN A 39 -1.76 13.85 -13.03
C GLN A 39 -2.90 14.16 -12.06
N PHE A 40 -3.35 13.17 -11.29
CA PHE A 40 -4.51 13.28 -10.40
C PHE A 40 -4.30 14.26 -9.25
N ARG A 41 -3.07 14.41 -8.74
CA ARG A 41 -2.73 15.46 -7.76
C ARG A 41 -3.08 16.87 -8.24
N HIS A 42 -3.09 17.10 -9.56
CA HIS A 42 -3.41 18.40 -10.14
C HIS A 42 -4.85 18.47 -10.66
N THR A 43 -5.40 17.37 -11.19
CA THR A 43 -6.70 17.38 -11.87
C THR A 43 -7.88 17.07 -10.96
N ILE A 44 -7.67 16.26 -9.91
CA ILE A 44 -8.72 15.84 -8.98
C ILE A 44 -8.22 15.91 -7.51
N PRO A 45 -7.67 17.05 -7.06
CA PRO A 45 -7.08 17.16 -5.72
C PRO A 45 -8.08 16.92 -4.59
N ASP A 46 -9.38 17.12 -4.83
CA ASP A 46 -10.45 16.94 -3.86
C ASP A 46 -10.81 15.47 -3.58
N TYR A 47 -10.15 14.53 -4.27
CA TYR A 47 -10.39 13.09 -4.16
C TYR A 47 -9.12 12.32 -3.72
N PRO A 48 -8.63 12.55 -2.49
CA PRO A 48 -7.42 11.91 -1.98
C PRO A 48 -7.49 10.38 -1.99
N GLU A 49 -8.68 9.79 -1.84
CA GLU A 49 -8.89 8.35 -1.84
C GLU A 49 -8.44 7.66 -3.14
N VAL A 50 -8.47 8.37 -4.28
CA VAL A 50 -7.96 7.86 -5.54
C VAL A 50 -6.43 7.81 -5.51
N LEU A 51 -5.80 8.85 -4.96
CA LEU A 51 -4.34 8.92 -4.82
C LEU A 51 -3.84 7.86 -3.85
N GLU A 52 -4.45 7.75 -2.67
CA GLU A 52 -4.12 6.76 -1.65
C GLU A 52 -4.22 5.33 -2.20
N LEU A 53 -5.25 5.06 -3.02
CA LEU A 53 -5.42 3.75 -3.67
C LEU A 53 -4.25 3.42 -4.60
N LEU A 54 -3.84 4.37 -5.44
CA LEU A 54 -2.74 4.15 -6.40
C LEU A 54 -1.38 4.07 -5.70
N GLU A 55 -1.14 4.94 -4.72
CA GLU A 55 0.06 4.93 -3.89
C GLU A 55 0.15 3.62 -3.08
N GLY A 56 -0.96 3.16 -2.52
CA GLY A 56 -1.06 1.89 -1.81
C GLY A 56 -0.75 0.68 -2.70
N GLU A 57 -1.15 0.71 -3.97
CA GLU A 57 -0.79 -0.35 -4.93
C GLU A 57 0.72 -0.38 -5.23
N ILE A 58 1.36 0.78 -5.37
CA ILE A 58 2.82 0.87 -5.53
C ILE A 58 3.51 0.33 -4.27
N HIS A 59 3.07 0.78 -3.09
CA HIS A 59 3.63 0.34 -1.82
C HIS A 59 3.50 -1.19 -1.64
N ARG A 60 2.32 -1.76 -1.96
CA ARG A 60 2.08 -3.22 -1.94
C ARG A 60 3.07 -3.98 -2.81
N ARG A 61 3.37 -3.48 -4.01
CA ARG A 61 4.35 -4.12 -4.92
C ARG A 61 5.75 -4.11 -4.32
N ARG A 62 6.19 -2.97 -3.79
CA ARG A 62 7.49 -2.83 -3.11
C ARG A 62 7.61 -3.79 -1.93
N LEU A 63 6.57 -3.91 -1.10
CA LEU A 63 6.56 -4.87 0.00
C LEU A 63 6.63 -6.33 -0.48
N ASN A 64 5.96 -6.68 -1.58
CA ASN A 64 6.02 -8.04 -2.13
C ASN A 64 7.40 -8.39 -2.71
N GLU A 65 8.04 -7.44 -3.38
CA GLU A 65 9.42 -7.58 -3.86
C GLU A 65 10.39 -7.73 -2.69
N LEU A 66 10.23 -6.88 -1.67
CA LEU A 66 10.99 -6.95 -0.44
C LEU A 66 10.85 -8.32 0.23
N LYS A 67 9.62 -8.82 0.43
CA LYS A 67 9.35 -10.15 0.97
C LYS A 67 10.04 -11.25 0.15
N THR A 68 10.01 -11.14 -1.18
CA THR A 68 10.65 -12.12 -2.06
C THR A 68 12.18 -12.10 -1.93
N ARG A 69 12.77 -10.91 -1.82
CA ARG A 69 14.20 -10.72 -1.60
C ARG A 69 14.64 -11.27 -0.25
N ILE A 70 13.94 -10.90 0.82
CA ILE A 70 14.22 -11.30 2.20
C ILE A 70 14.30 -12.83 2.35
N ARG A 71 13.36 -13.56 1.75
CA ARG A 71 13.32 -15.04 1.78
C ARG A 71 14.61 -15.71 1.28
N ARG A 72 15.39 -15.03 0.44
CA ARG A 72 16.63 -15.57 -0.16
C ARG A 72 17.90 -15.17 0.60
N LEU A 73 17.82 -14.17 1.47
CA LEU A 73 18.95 -13.65 2.22
C LEU A 73 19.26 -14.51 3.45
N LYS A 74 20.51 -14.50 3.91
CA LYS A 74 20.90 -15.10 5.20
C LYS A 74 20.58 -14.14 6.34
N ASN A 75 20.58 -14.65 7.57
CA ASN A 75 20.24 -13.83 8.75
C ASN A 75 21.19 -12.65 8.94
N THR A 76 22.49 -12.83 8.66
CA THR A 76 23.49 -11.74 8.71
C THR A 76 23.14 -10.61 7.75
N ASP A 77 22.79 -10.96 6.51
CA ASP A 77 22.48 -10.00 5.45
C ASP A 77 21.13 -9.30 5.72
N LEU A 78 20.20 -9.98 6.38
CA LEU A 78 18.93 -9.41 6.81
C LEU A 78 19.08 -8.41 7.95
N GLU A 79 19.94 -8.70 8.93
CA GLU A 79 20.26 -7.74 10.01
C GLU A 79 20.92 -6.48 9.43
N GLU A 80 21.87 -6.65 8.51
CA GLU A 80 22.47 -5.52 7.80
C GLU A 80 21.41 -4.71 7.04
N MET A 81 20.54 -5.40 6.28
CA MET A 81 19.45 -4.75 5.56
C MET A 81 18.48 -3.99 6.49
N LYS A 82 18.18 -4.51 7.69
CA LYS A 82 17.35 -3.85 8.70
C LYS A 82 17.97 -2.53 9.16
N THR A 83 19.29 -2.50 9.37
CA THR A 83 19.99 -1.29 9.84
C THR A 83 20.05 -0.19 8.78
N GLN A 84 20.07 -0.57 7.50
CA GLN A 84 20.12 0.37 6.37
C GLN A 84 18.73 0.83 5.90
N GLN A 85 17.66 0.21 6.40
CA GLN A 85 16.30 0.50 5.96
C GLN A 85 15.72 1.72 6.69
N SER A 86 15.35 2.75 5.91
CA SER A 86 14.71 3.97 6.42
C SER A 86 13.18 3.87 6.43
N ASP A 87 12.59 3.03 5.58
CA ASP A 87 11.14 2.82 5.52
C ASP A 87 10.67 1.98 6.72
N PRO A 88 9.80 2.50 7.60
CA PRO A 88 9.33 1.80 8.79
C PRO A 88 8.58 0.51 8.45
N ASP A 89 7.77 0.49 7.40
CA ASP A 89 6.99 -0.70 7.01
C ASP A 89 7.92 -1.80 6.50
N ALA A 90 8.91 -1.41 5.68
CA ALA A 90 9.93 -2.32 5.22
C ALA A 90 10.78 -2.89 6.38
N ARG A 91 11.10 -2.05 7.37
CA ARG A 91 11.85 -2.45 8.57
C ARG A 91 11.07 -3.46 9.41
N GLU A 92 9.77 -3.22 9.62
CA GLU A 92 8.88 -4.14 10.33
C GLU A 92 8.81 -5.51 9.64
N VAL A 93 8.71 -5.53 8.31
CA VAL A 93 8.71 -6.78 7.53
C VAL A 93 10.02 -7.56 7.71
N ILE A 94 11.17 -6.87 7.69
CA ILE A 94 12.49 -7.51 7.90
C ILE A 94 12.61 -8.07 9.32
N GLU A 95 12.21 -7.28 10.32
CA GLU A 95 12.24 -7.67 11.73
C GLU A 95 11.35 -8.88 12.00
N THR A 96 10.14 -8.88 11.45
CA THR A 96 9.20 -9.99 11.55
C THR A 96 9.80 -11.27 10.97
N GLU A 97 10.44 -11.19 9.80
CA GLU A 97 11.13 -12.37 9.22
C GLU A 97 12.26 -12.88 10.12
N LEU A 98 13.10 -11.99 10.68
CA LEU A 98 14.19 -12.38 11.58
C LEU A 98 13.64 -13.12 12.81
N LEU A 99 12.57 -12.62 13.43
CA LEU A 99 11.89 -13.28 14.54
C LEU A 99 11.39 -14.67 14.17
N ILE A 100 10.76 -14.81 13.00
CA ILE A 100 10.28 -16.11 12.50
C ILE A 100 11.43 -17.11 12.37
N ARG A 101 12.57 -16.68 11.84
CA ARG A 101 13.75 -17.54 11.68
C ARG A 101 14.44 -17.91 13.00
N GLN A 102 14.29 -17.07 14.02
CA GLN A 102 14.76 -17.34 15.37
C GLN A 102 13.80 -18.27 16.15
N GLY A 103 12.70 -18.71 15.53
CA GLY A 103 11.76 -19.67 16.12
C GLY A 103 10.54 -19.02 16.78
N THR A 104 10.37 -17.71 16.69
CA THR A 104 9.12 -17.05 17.08
C THR A 104 8.03 -17.49 16.10
N ARG A 105 6.89 -17.97 16.61
CA ARG A 105 5.74 -18.26 15.74
C ARG A 105 5.37 -16.98 14.99
N ARG A 106 5.09 -17.11 13.69
CA ARG A 106 4.42 -16.04 12.93
C ARG A 106 3.25 -15.54 13.77
N LEU A 107 3.18 -14.23 13.97
CA LEU A 107 1.94 -13.62 14.43
C LEU A 107 0.86 -14.11 13.45
N PRO A 108 -0.25 -14.69 13.94
CA PRO A 108 -1.33 -15.09 13.06
C PRO A 108 -1.70 -13.87 12.21
N ASP A 109 -1.81 -14.06 10.89
CA ASP A 109 -2.37 -13.03 10.02
C ASP A 109 -3.68 -12.62 10.68
N SER A 110 -3.75 -11.37 11.15
CA SER A 110 -4.89 -10.87 11.91
C SER A 110 -6.11 -10.82 10.97
N GLU A 111 -6.79 -11.96 10.83
CA GLU A 111 -8.16 -12.05 10.32
C GLU A 111 -9.13 -11.32 11.27
N GLU A 112 -8.70 -11.02 12.49
CA GLU A 112 -9.48 -10.31 13.50
C GLU A 112 -9.62 -8.80 13.15
N ASN A 113 -8.64 -8.18 12.49
CA ASN A 113 -8.77 -6.82 11.95
C ASN A 113 -9.49 -6.75 10.60
N ALA A 114 -9.70 -7.88 9.91
CA ALA A 114 -10.44 -7.95 8.65
C ALA A 114 -11.97 -8.16 8.85
N ARG A 115 -12.42 -8.35 10.09
CA ARG A 115 -13.82 -8.64 10.46
C ARG A 115 -14.55 -7.51 11.17
N ILE A 116 -14.03 -6.28 11.12
CA ILE A 116 -14.87 -5.11 11.43
C ILE A 116 -15.65 -4.79 10.14
N GLN A 117 -16.72 -5.57 9.94
CA GLN A 117 -17.88 -5.22 9.12
C GLN A 117 -18.94 -4.60 10.02
#